data_AF-A0A5F1S740-F1
#
_entry.id   AF-A0A5F1S740-F1
#
_cell.length_a   1.000
_cell.length_b   1.000
_cell.length_c   1.000
_cell.angle_alpha   90.00
_cell.angle_beta   90.00
_cell.angle_gamma   90.00
#
_symmetry.space_group_name_H-M   'P 1'
#
loop_
_entity.id
_entity.type
_entity.pdbx_description
1 polymer ?
#
loop_
_entity_poly.entity_id
_entity_poly.type
_entity_poly.pdbx_seq_one_letter_code
_entity_poly.pdbx_strand_id
1 'polypeptide(L)'
;MTFHLTTLGSCALYDEKGDRVNVPKQALLMLAYLYDCRQSIPRKELAAFLWSGNLQAAGVNLRSTLLRLAIATSKSPKPLTSGVAANIALNFDALRCDLDTIENTSGVAKLGALSDAVAKNFLPIYGSGSAAVAVWVRDVRARLAGELRTEFFKVLNEPSSPQYRGELKRAATLLLDRDHSDDEVRIALGEKITSYIQVIGETKDPTSSHPAEDTIPLSADSRVPRIALLPPETLEAAERAGSVANAVIEDLTISLCVDRSVSVVAPYTAEQIRSSNDKAGLLRQHNVVYALDTKRTGDSLFAQLIFMPRDEIVWATRVQLDSAAITEHRNEIATAIQHSIIERVGAFHHIVSDFSCKPQAYFAYLEGVQCLSRLGLQNVRRARKHFREALEHERGFAAALAGIARTLTMEWVLTARGDSDLLSQAEKMAADAIRDDSRFAGGFKEIGVARLYRGNIDGSLEALSNAEDLSPHYADVICSHADSLTHGANPKAALEKVVTALDLNPLAPDYYYWTAAGASYFLGEYTETLAYLDRMREPGPASRLAAASWAMLGNLAKAKMYRQRALRDNPNFDLEAWLAMIPIKEKWQTERYREGLLKAGF
;
A
#
# COMPACT_ATOMS: atom_id res chain seq x y z
N MET A 1 33.67 -14.07 -26.79
CA MET A 1 32.22 -14.03 -26.57
C MET A 1 31.81 -14.93 -25.42
N THR A 2 31.84 -14.36 -24.23
CA THR A 2 31.37 -14.94 -22.98
C THR A 2 30.03 -14.30 -22.62
N PHE A 3 28.99 -15.10 -22.44
CA PHE A 3 27.70 -14.62 -21.99
C PHE A 3 27.66 -14.54 -20.46
N HIS A 4 26.80 -13.67 -19.94
CA HIS A 4 26.54 -13.54 -18.50
C HIS A 4 25.10 -13.94 -18.19
N LEU A 5 24.92 -14.95 -17.36
CA LEU A 5 23.63 -15.40 -16.84
C LEU A 5 23.38 -14.77 -15.47
N THR A 6 22.28 -14.04 -15.32
CA THR A 6 21.78 -13.63 -14.02
C THR A 6 20.77 -14.66 -13.52
N THR A 7 20.90 -15.04 -12.24
CA THR A 7 20.03 -15.98 -11.55
C THR A 7 19.52 -15.44 -10.21
N LEU A 8 20.16 -14.41 -9.66
CA LEU A 8 19.79 -13.72 -8.43
C LEU A 8 18.92 -12.50 -8.75
N GLY A 9 17.72 -12.41 -8.17
CA GLY A 9 16.76 -11.31 -8.37
C GLY A 9 16.06 -11.30 -9.73
N SER A 10 16.72 -11.79 -10.78
CA SER A 10 16.17 -11.95 -12.12
C SER A 10 16.73 -13.20 -12.79
N CYS A 11 16.14 -13.60 -13.92
CA CYS A 11 16.66 -14.67 -14.76
C CYS A 11 16.79 -14.15 -16.19
N ALA A 12 18.01 -13.84 -16.61
CA ALA A 12 18.28 -13.26 -17.92
C ALA A 12 19.69 -13.62 -18.42
N LEU A 13 19.88 -13.58 -19.74
CA LEU A 13 21.15 -13.82 -20.41
C LEU A 13 21.59 -12.53 -21.09
N TYR A 14 22.85 -12.16 -20.91
CA TYR A 14 23.46 -10.97 -21.49
C TYR A 14 24.68 -11.38 -22.30
N ASP A 15 24.96 -10.65 -23.37
CA ASP A 15 26.19 -10.81 -24.14
C ASP A 15 27.37 -10.03 -23.56
N GLU A 16 28.54 -10.09 -24.21
CA GLU A 16 29.75 -9.37 -23.75
C GLU A 16 29.59 -7.85 -23.70
N LYS A 17 28.62 -7.27 -24.42
CA LYS A 17 28.35 -5.83 -24.42
C LYS A 17 27.37 -5.41 -23.31
N GLY A 18 26.84 -6.38 -22.57
CA GLY A 18 25.78 -6.14 -21.60
C GLY A 18 24.39 -6.06 -22.23
N ASP A 19 24.26 -6.38 -23.52
CA ASP A 19 22.96 -6.39 -24.19
C ASP A 19 22.20 -7.66 -23.85
N ARG A 20 20.90 -7.52 -23.57
CA ARG A 20 20.05 -8.67 -23.21
C ARG A 20 19.79 -9.55 -24.43
N VAL A 21 20.14 -10.83 -24.31
CA VAL A 21 19.90 -11.85 -25.34
C VAL A 21 18.48 -12.40 -25.18
N ASN A 22 17.67 -12.27 -26.23
CA ASN A 22 16.30 -12.77 -26.21
C ASN A 22 16.27 -14.30 -26.41
N VAL A 23 16.07 -15.04 -25.32
CA VAL A 23 15.96 -16.51 -25.32
C VAL A 23 14.70 -16.96 -24.57
N PRO A 24 14.16 -18.16 -24.87
CA PRO A 24 13.01 -18.70 -24.15
C PRO A 24 13.30 -18.82 -22.65
N LYS A 25 12.31 -18.55 -21.79
CA LYS A 25 12.43 -18.71 -20.32
C LYS A 25 12.93 -20.10 -19.91
N GLN A 26 12.48 -21.14 -20.62
CA GLN A 26 12.94 -22.52 -20.37
C GLN A 26 14.42 -22.74 -20.73
N ALA A 27 14.99 -21.96 -21.67
CA ALA A 27 16.42 -22.01 -21.94
C ALA A 27 17.22 -21.40 -20.78
N LEU A 28 16.74 -20.31 -20.19
CA LEU A 28 17.39 -19.67 -19.03
C LEU A 28 17.38 -20.58 -17.80
N LEU A 29 16.23 -21.19 -17.51
CA LEU A 29 16.11 -22.21 -16.44
C LEU A 29 17.04 -23.39 -16.67
N MET A 30 17.10 -23.90 -17.90
CA MET A 30 18.00 -24.98 -18.28
C MET A 30 19.47 -24.60 -18.04
N LEU A 31 19.88 -23.39 -18.45
CA LEU A 31 21.25 -22.91 -18.23
C LEU A 31 21.56 -22.79 -16.73
N ALA A 32 20.65 -22.22 -15.93
CA ALA A 32 20.81 -22.12 -14.48
C ALA A 32 20.91 -23.50 -13.82
N TYR A 33 20.11 -24.47 -14.26
CA TYR A 33 20.14 -25.85 -13.77
C TYR A 33 21.44 -26.56 -14.11
N LEU A 34 21.87 -26.51 -15.38
CA LEU A 34 23.13 -27.11 -15.80
C LEU A 34 24.35 -26.44 -15.15
N TYR A 35 24.25 -25.13 -14.89
CA TYR A 35 25.26 -24.39 -14.16
C TYR A 35 25.40 -24.89 -12.72
N ASP A 36 24.29 -25.03 -12.01
CA ASP A 36 24.26 -25.53 -10.64
C ASP A 36 24.73 -26.99 -10.52
N CYS A 37 24.30 -27.86 -11.45
CA CYS A 37 24.68 -29.28 -11.42
C CYS A 37 26.16 -29.52 -11.75
N ARG A 38 26.82 -28.62 -12.49
CA ARG A 38 28.23 -28.75 -12.95
C ARG A 38 28.56 -30.07 -13.67
N GLN A 39 27.55 -30.77 -14.21
CA GLN A 39 27.68 -32.09 -14.81
C GLN A 39 26.87 -32.20 -16.12
N SER A 40 27.23 -33.21 -16.92
CA SER A 40 26.50 -33.56 -18.14
C SER A 40 25.22 -34.32 -17.80
N ILE A 41 24.05 -33.79 -18.19
CA ILE A 41 22.74 -34.36 -17.86
C ILE A 41 22.14 -35.10 -19.07
N PRO A 42 21.55 -36.30 -18.90
CA PRO A 42 20.81 -36.97 -19.95
C PRO A 42 19.65 -36.14 -20.49
N ARG A 43 19.50 -36.06 -21.82
CA ARG A 43 18.44 -35.26 -22.46
C ARG A 43 17.04 -35.60 -21.97
N LYS A 44 16.80 -36.88 -21.70
CA LYS A 44 15.51 -37.38 -21.20
C LYS A 44 15.21 -36.85 -19.80
N GLU A 45 16.21 -36.84 -18.93
CA GLU A 45 16.09 -36.33 -17.55
C GLU A 45 15.90 -34.82 -17.54
N LEU A 46 16.71 -34.09 -18.31
CA LEU A 46 16.58 -32.63 -18.42
C LEU A 46 15.23 -32.20 -18.99
N ALA A 47 14.71 -32.95 -19.97
CA ALA A 47 13.37 -32.71 -20.51
C ALA A 47 12.29 -32.97 -19.46
N ALA A 48 12.35 -34.08 -18.74
CA ALA A 48 11.39 -34.40 -17.69
C ALA A 48 11.41 -33.37 -16.55
N PHE A 49 12.60 -32.87 -16.20
CA PHE A 49 12.79 -31.83 -15.20
C PHE A 49 12.10 -30.51 -15.59
N LEU A 50 12.34 -30.01 -16.81
CA LEU A 50 11.81 -28.71 -17.27
C LEU A 50 10.29 -28.74 -17.60
N TRP A 51 9.78 -29.89 -18.06
CA TRP A 51 8.39 -30.07 -18.47
C TRP A 51 7.69 -31.20 -17.69
N SER A 52 7.79 -31.18 -16.36
CA SER A 52 7.22 -32.21 -15.48
C SER A 52 5.70 -32.43 -15.66
N GLY A 53 4.97 -31.41 -16.11
CA GLY A 53 3.53 -31.49 -16.39
C GLY A 53 3.15 -32.04 -17.78
N ASN A 54 4.10 -32.24 -18.70
CA ASN A 54 3.83 -32.77 -20.03
C ASN A 54 5.03 -33.59 -20.57
N LEU A 55 5.21 -34.79 -20.01
CA LEU A 55 6.32 -35.68 -20.33
C LEU A 55 6.34 -36.15 -21.80
N GLN A 56 5.16 -36.25 -22.44
CA GLN A 56 5.08 -36.68 -23.85
C GLN A 56 5.66 -35.64 -24.80
N ALA A 57 5.44 -34.35 -24.53
CA ALA A 57 5.98 -33.26 -25.36
C ALA A 57 7.39 -32.81 -24.92
N ALA A 58 7.87 -33.23 -23.74
CA ALA A 58 9.09 -32.74 -23.11
C ALA A 58 10.33 -32.84 -24.02
N GLY A 59 10.54 -33.97 -24.70
CA GLY A 59 11.68 -34.17 -25.59
C GLY A 59 11.67 -33.26 -26.83
N VAL A 60 10.49 -33.03 -27.40
CA VAL A 60 10.30 -32.11 -28.55
C VAL A 60 10.52 -30.66 -28.11
N ASN A 61 9.98 -30.29 -26.96
CA ASN A 61 10.14 -28.96 -26.38
C ASN A 61 11.61 -28.66 -26.04
N LEU A 62 12.34 -29.65 -25.51
CA LEU A 62 13.78 -29.52 -25.26
C LEU A 62 14.55 -29.26 -26.57
N ARG A 63 14.25 -30.02 -27.63
CA ARG A 63 14.89 -29.84 -28.94
C ARG A 63 14.64 -28.44 -29.51
N SER A 64 13.39 -27.97 -29.45
CA SER A 64 13.01 -26.61 -29.89
C SER A 64 13.68 -25.51 -29.06
N THR A 65 13.82 -25.73 -27.75
CA THR A 65 14.45 -24.77 -26.83
C THR A 65 15.96 -24.65 -27.11
N LEU A 66 16.65 -25.78 -27.32
CA LEU A 66 18.07 -25.79 -27.68
C LEU A 66 18.33 -25.15 -29.03
N LEU A 67 17.49 -25.40 -30.04
CA LEU A 67 17.61 -24.76 -31.35
C LEU A 67 17.48 -23.23 -31.24
N ARG A 68 16.48 -22.75 -30.50
CA ARG A 68 16.28 -21.31 -30.28
C ARG A 68 17.43 -20.67 -29.51
N LEU A 69 17.98 -21.36 -28.52
CA LEU A 69 19.16 -20.91 -27.80
C LEU A 69 20.38 -20.81 -28.72
N ALA A 70 20.61 -21.82 -29.57
CA ALA A 70 21.71 -21.84 -30.53
C ALA A 70 21.58 -20.71 -31.57
N ILE A 71 20.37 -20.44 -32.07
CA ILE A 71 20.12 -19.32 -33.00
C ILE A 71 20.42 -17.98 -32.31
N ALA A 72 19.89 -17.77 -31.10
CA ALA A 72 20.07 -16.53 -30.36
C ALA A 72 21.54 -16.26 -29.96
N THR A 73 22.36 -17.31 -29.88
CA THR A 73 23.78 -17.24 -29.48
C THR A 73 24.74 -17.54 -30.62
N SER A 74 24.25 -17.63 -31.87
CA SER A 74 25.00 -18.01 -33.07
C SER A 74 26.20 -17.11 -33.40
N LYS A 75 26.20 -15.88 -32.90
CA LYS A 75 27.32 -14.94 -33.05
C LYS A 75 28.54 -15.31 -32.19
N SER A 76 28.38 -16.21 -31.23
CA SER A 76 29.49 -16.70 -30.41
C SER A 76 30.22 -17.87 -31.08
N PRO A 77 31.57 -17.85 -31.12
CA PRO A 77 32.35 -18.95 -31.68
C PRO A 77 32.28 -20.24 -30.84
N LYS A 78 31.83 -20.16 -29.58
CA LYS A 78 31.65 -21.30 -28.68
C LYS A 78 30.17 -21.42 -28.29
N PRO A 79 29.49 -22.57 -28.52
CA PRO A 79 28.11 -22.74 -28.11
C PRO A 79 28.00 -22.82 -26.58
N LEU A 80 26.92 -22.28 -26.02
CA LEU A 80 26.65 -22.28 -24.57
C LEU A 80 26.42 -23.68 -23.99
N THR A 81 25.92 -24.60 -24.81
CA THR A 81 25.74 -26.01 -24.43
C THR A 81 26.56 -26.88 -25.36
N SER A 82 27.15 -27.93 -24.81
CA SER A 82 27.90 -28.94 -25.54
C SER A 82 27.39 -30.32 -25.14
N GLY A 83 27.61 -31.35 -25.95
CA GLY A 83 27.20 -32.71 -25.59
C GLY A 83 27.02 -33.63 -26.78
N VAL A 84 27.17 -34.93 -26.52
CA VAL A 84 26.89 -36.03 -27.46
C VAL A 84 25.37 -36.18 -27.61
N ALA A 85 24.87 -36.83 -28.67
CA ALA A 85 23.44 -36.95 -28.98
C ALA A 85 22.52 -37.33 -27.79
N ALA A 86 23.03 -38.02 -26.76
CA ALA A 86 22.28 -38.45 -25.57
C ALA A 86 22.30 -37.47 -24.38
N ASN A 87 23.31 -36.60 -24.26
CA ASN A 87 23.54 -35.78 -23.06
C ASN A 87 23.76 -34.29 -23.39
N ILE A 88 23.53 -33.42 -22.41
CA ILE A 88 23.76 -31.98 -22.52
C ILE A 88 24.59 -31.52 -21.32
N ALA A 89 25.68 -30.82 -21.60
CA ALA A 89 26.56 -30.18 -20.65
C ALA A 89 26.64 -28.68 -20.94
N LEU A 90 26.93 -27.90 -19.90
CA LEU A 90 27.19 -26.47 -20.04
C LEU A 90 28.64 -26.22 -20.47
N ASN A 91 28.84 -25.23 -21.34
CA ASN A 91 30.17 -24.75 -21.66
C ASN A 91 30.58 -23.59 -20.74
N PHE A 92 31.33 -23.89 -19.69
CA PHE A 92 31.79 -22.91 -18.70
C PHE A 92 32.82 -21.91 -19.25
N ASP A 93 33.42 -22.14 -20.42
CA ASP A 93 34.24 -21.12 -21.08
C ASP A 93 33.39 -20.04 -21.74
N ALA A 94 32.15 -20.37 -22.09
CA ALA A 94 31.25 -19.51 -22.85
C ALA A 94 30.18 -18.83 -21.98
N LEU A 95 30.04 -19.23 -20.71
CA LEU A 95 29.07 -18.68 -19.76
C LEU A 95 29.73 -18.32 -18.43
N ARG A 96 29.41 -17.13 -17.93
CA ARG A 96 29.61 -16.70 -16.54
C ARG A 96 28.24 -16.57 -15.87
N CYS A 97 28.19 -16.79 -14.58
CA CYS A 97 26.98 -16.64 -13.78
C CYS A 97 27.23 -15.63 -12.65
N ASP A 98 26.19 -14.92 -12.22
CA ASP A 98 26.28 -14.06 -11.03
C ASP A 98 26.68 -14.82 -9.75
N LEU A 99 26.46 -16.14 -9.70
CA LEU A 99 26.95 -17.03 -8.64
C LEU A 99 28.48 -17.21 -8.63
N ASP A 100 29.19 -16.98 -9.74
CA ASP A 100 30.68 -17.06 -9.78
C ASP A 100 31.31 -16.10 -8.75
N THR A 101 30.65 -14.97 -8.46
CA THR A 101 31.13 -13.96 -7.51
C THR A 101 31.29 -14.54 -6.10
N ILE A 102 30.44 -15.48 -5.72
CA ILE A 102 30.44 -16.12 -4.40
C ILE A 102 31.58 -17.14 -4.30
N GLU A 103 31.81 -17.91 -5.38
CA GLU A 103 32.85 -18.93 -5.43
C GLU A 103 34.27 -18.33 -5.42
N ASN A 104 34.43 -17.15 -6.02
CA ASN A 104 35.73 -16.49 -6.19
C ASN A 104 36.10 -15.50 -5.06
N THR A 105 35.25 -15.33 -4.05
CA THR A 105 35.48 -14.42 -2.92
C THR A 105 35.75 -15.19 -1.62
N SER A 106 36.40 -14.54 -0.65
CA SER A 106 36.68 -15.09 0.69
C SER A 106 36.47 -14.07 1.80
N GLY A 107 36.19 -14.52 3.02
CA GLY A 107 36.06 -13.67 4.20
C GLY A 107 34.89 -12.69 4.07
N VAL A 108 35.09 -11.43 4.45
CA VAL A 108 34.03 -10.40 4.44
C VAL A 108 33.45 -10.15 3.05
N ALA A 109 34.27 -10.20 2.00
CA ALA A 109 33.78 -10.05 0.63
C ALA A 109 32.83 -11.20 0.24
N LYS A 110 33.13 -12.42 0.71
CA LYS A 110 32.25 -13.58 0.53
C LYS A 110 30.97 -13.45 1.36
N LEU A 111 31.08 -12.96 2.59
CA LEU A 111 29.94 -12.67 3.46
C LEU A 111 28.98 -11.67 2.80
N GLY A 112 29.51 -10.59 2.21
CA GLY A 112 28.74 -9.61 1.45
C GLY A 112 28.08 -10.21 0.20
N ALA A 113 28.84 -10.97 -0.60
CA ALA A 113 28.31 -11.63 -1.80
C ALA A 113 27.21 -12.66 -1.47
N LEU A 114 27.36 -13.43 -0.39
CA LEU A 114 26.33 -14.36 0.10
C LEU A 114 25.11 -13.62 0.64
N SER A 115 25.30 -12.50 1.35
CA SER A 115 24.21 -11.65 1.84
C SER A 115 23.39 -11.08 0.68
N ASP A 116 24.07 -10.58 -0.36
CA ASP A 116 23.43 -10.13 -1.59
C ASP A 116 22.66 -11.25 -2.29
N ALA A 117 23.23 -12.46 -2.37
CA ALA A 117 22.60 -13.59 -3.04
C ALA A 117 21.35 -14.09 -2.31
N VAL A 118 21.40 -14.17 -0.98
CA VAL A 118 20.24 -14.53 -0.14
C VAL A 118 19.16 -13.45 -0.25
N ALA A 119 19.52 -12.16 -0.16
CA ALA A 119 18.56 -11.06 -0.26
C ALA A 119 17.88 -10.99 -1.63
N LYS A 120 18.64 -11.15 -2.73
CA LYS A 120 18.11 -11.08 -4.10
C LYS A 120 17.27 -12.30 -4.48
N ASN A 121 17.35 -13.40 -3.74
CA ASN A 121 16.73 -14.70 -4.03
C ASN A 121 17.15 -15.32 -5.38
N PHE A 122 17.59 -16.59 -5.34
CA PHE A 122 17.81 -17.38 -6.55
C PHE A 122 16.47 -17.68 -7.25
N LEU A 123 16.32 -17.25 -8.51
CA LEU A 123 15.16 -17.49 -9.37
C LEU A 123 13.80 -17.21 -8.66
N PRO A 124 13.48 -15.95 -8.30
CA PRO A 124 12.39 -15.61 -7.38
C PRO A 124 11.03 -16.20 -7.78
N ILE A 125 10.71 -16.18 -9.07
CA ILE A 125 9.42 -16.63 -9.64
C ILE A 125 9.23 -18.16 -9.54
N TYR A 126 10.31 -18.94 -9.41
CA TYR A 126 10.28 -20.39 -9.59
C TYR A 126 10.28 -21.20 -8.28
N GLY A 127 10.27 -20.56 -7.11
CA GLY A 127 10.35 -21.24 -5.80
C GLY A 127 9.03 -21.80 -5.23
N SER A 128 7.91 -21.57 -5.91
CA SER A 128 6.56 -21.90 -5.40
C SER A 128 6.01 -23.21 -5.99
N GLY A 129 5.35 -24.02 -5.15
CA GLY A 129 4.71 -25.28 -5.56
C GLY A 129 5.57 -26.55 -5.36
N SER A 130 5.10 -27.68 -5.90
CA SER A 130 5.70 -29.02 -5.72
C SER A 130 6.42 -29.57 -6.97
N ALA A 131 6.48 -28.80 -8.07
CA ALA A 131 7.18 -29.22 -9.27
C ALA A 131 8.69 -29.39 -9.03
N ALA A 132 9.36 -30.24 -9.81
CA ALA A 132 10.79 -30.54 -9.66
C ALA A 132 11.67 -29.27 -9.67
N VAL A 133 11.35 -28.31 -10.54
CA VAL A 133 12.02 -27.00 -10.62
C VAL A 133 11.88 -26.21 -9.31
N ALA A 134 10.69 -26.21 -8.69
CA ALA A 134 10.44 -25.48 -7.45
C ALA A 134 11.17 -26.10 -6.26
N VAL A 135 11.26 -27.43 -6.21
CA VAL A 135 12.05 -28.15 -5.20
C VAL A 135 13.53 -27.81 -5.35
N TRP A 136 14.07 -27.90 -6.56
CA TRP A 136 15.47 -27.55 -6.84
C TRP A 136 15.79 -26.09 -6.49
N VAL A 137 14.95 -25.13 -6.86
CA VAL A 137 15.17 -23.71 -6.52
C VAL A 137 15.22 -23.49 -5.01
N ARG A 138 14.34 -24.15 -4.23
CA ARG A 138 14.37 -24.07 -2.77
C ARG A 138 15.63 -24.70 -2.18
N ASP A 139 16.11 -25.79 -2.76
CA ASP A 139 17.37 -26.44 -2.37
C ASP A 139 18.57 -25.52 -2.58
N VAL A 140 18.71 -24.90 -3.75
CA VAL A 140 19.77 -23.91 -4.02
C VAL A 140 19.71 -22.75 -3.03
N ARG A 141 18.51 -22.20 -2.78
CA ARG A 141 18.33 -21.14 -1.77
C ARG A 141 18.74 -21.61 -0.37
N ALA A 142 18.49 -22.87 -0.02
CA ALA A 142 18.90 -23.44 1.26
C ALA A 142 20.41 -23.57 1.38
N ARG A 143 21.08 -24.04 0.33
CA ARG A 143 22.55 -24.10 0.28
C ARG A 143 23.17 -22.72 0.43
N LEU A 144 22.69 -21.71 -0.32
CA LEU A 144 23.19 -20.33 -0.21
C LEU A 144 23.03 -19.74 1.20
N ALA A 145 21.90 -19.98 1.86
CA ALA A 145 21.70 -19.53 3.24
C ALA A 145 22.57 -20.30 4.25
N GLY A 146 22.77 -21.61 4.04
CA GLY A 146 23.68 -22.42 4.85
C GLY A 146 25.14 -21.97 4.71
N GLU A 147 25.56 -21.62 3.50
CA GLU A 147 26.87 -21.03 3.23
C GLU A 147 27.00 -19.65 3.89
N LEU A 148 25.98 -18.79 3.80
CA LEU A 148 25.94 -17.50 4.49
C LEU A 148 26.12 -17.68 6.00
N ARG A 149 25.41 -18.64 6.60
CA ARG A 149 25.52 -18.96 8.04
C ARG A 149 26.94 -19.38 8.40
N THR A 150 27.52 -20.25 7.59
CA THR A 150 28.88 -20.76 7.81
C THR A 150 29.90 -19.63 7.73
N GLU A 151 29.82 -18.78 6.72
CA GLU A 151 30.75 -17.66 6.55
C GLU A 151 30.53 -16.56 7.60
N PHE A 152 29.29 -16.33 8.04
CA PHE A 152 28.94 -15.43 9.14
C PHE A 152 29.71 -15.80 10.41
N PHE A 153 29.67 -17.07 10.84
CA PHE A 153 30.39 -17.49 12.04
C PHE A 153 31.91 -17.50 11.88
N LYS A 154 32.43 -17.72 10.66
CA LYS A 154 33.87 -17.56 10.41
C LYS A 154 34.31 -16.11 10.62
N VAL A 155 33.66 -15.16 9.92
CA VAL A 155 33.98 -13.73 10.01
C VAL A 155 33.74 -13.18 11.42
N LEU A 156 32.69 -13.63 12.10
CA LEU A 156 32.39 -13.23 13.48
C LEU A 156 33.53 -13.60 14.45
N ASN A 157 34.20 -14.73 14.21
CA ASN A 157 35.27 -15.23 15.06
C ASN A 157 36.66 -14.70 14.65
N GLU A 158 36.76 -13.88 13.60
CA GLU A 158 38.01 -13.20 13.25
C GLU A 158 38.31 -12.04 14.21
N PRO A 159 39.59 -11.75 14.52
CA PRO A 159 39.97 -10.61 15.38
C PRO A 159 39.52 -9.25 14.82
N SER A 160 39.36 -9.15 13.50
CA SER A 160 38.90 -7.96 12.78
C SER A 160 37.37 -7.82 12.71
N SER A 161 36.60 -8.74 13.29
CA SER A 161 35.13 -8.71 13.25
C SER A 161 34.48 -7.39 13.68
N PRO A 162 35.02 -6.59 14.63
CA PRO A 162 34.44 -5.29 14.99
C PRO A 162 34.40 -4.28 13.84
N GLN A 163 35.30 -4.39 12.85
CA GLN A 163 35.35 -3.50 11.68
C GLN A 163 34.24 -3.81 10.67
N TYR A 164 33.67 -5.01 10.72
CA TYR A 164 32.70 -5.51 9.75
C TYR A 164 31.31 -5.71 10.37
N ARG A 165 31.01 -4.99 11.45
CA ARG A 165 29.72 -5.07 12.18
C ARG A 165 28.50 -4.87 11.28
N GLY A 166 28.58 -3.97 10.31
CA GLY A 166 27.48 -3.72 9.36
C GLY A 166 27.15 -4.97 8.54
N GLU A 167 28.17 -5.60 7.94
CA GLU A 167 28.01 -6.81 7.14
C GLU A 167 27.58 -8.01 7.99
N LEU A 168 28.15 -8.16 9.19
CA LEU A 168 27.74 -9.20 10.15
C LEU A 168 26.28 -9.02 10.60
N LYS A 169 25.84 -7.79 10.89
CA LYS A 169 24.44 -7.49 11.24
C LYS A 169 23.51 -7.81 10.08
N ARG A 170 23.87 -7.39 8.86
CA ARG A 170 23.11 -7.66 7.64
C ARG A 170 22.95 -9.17 7.40
N ALA A 171 24.05 -9.93 7.50
CA ALA A 171 24.03 -11.39 7.37
C ALA A 171 23.16 -12.05 8.44
N ALA A 172 23.28 -11.64 9.71
CA ALA A 172 22.48 -12.17 10.81
C ALA A 172 20.98 -11.91 10.61
N THR A 173 20.59 -10.72 10.15
CA THR A 173 19.18 -10.40 9.84
C THR A 173 18.63 -11.30 8.74
N LEU A 174 19.38 -11.52 7.66
CA LEU A 174 18.95 -12.39 6.56
C LEU A 174 18.81 -13.86 6.99
N LEU A 175 19.67 -14.33 7.89
CA LEU A 175 19.59 -15.67 8.46
C LEU A 175 18.36 -15.84 9.37
N LEU A 176 18.07 -14.85 10.22
CA LEU A 176 16.92 -14.88 11.14
C LEU A 176 15.57 -14.67 10.44
N ASP A 177 15.53 -13.94 9.32
CA ASP A 177 14.32 -13.85 8.47
C ASP A 177 13.95 -15.23 7.89
N ARG A 178 14.97 -16.04 7.56
CA ARG A 178 14.77 -17.39 7.05
C ARG A 178 14.44 -18.39 8.16
N ASP A 179 15.20 -18.37 9.25
CA ASP A 179 14.99 -19.22 10.41
C ASP A 179 15.00 -18.38 11.69
N HIS A 180 13.80 -17.98 12.11
CA HIS A 180 13.59 -17.18 13.30
C HIS A 180 14.02 -17.89 14.58
N SER A 181 14.24 -19.21 14.54
CA SER A 181 14.63 -20.05 15.68
C SER A 181 16.13 -20.30 15.80
N ASP A 182 16.97 -19.71 14.93
CA ASP A 182 18.44 -19.86 15.01
C ASP A 182 19.03 -19.08 16.20
N ASP A 183 19.00 -19.72 17.38
CA ASP A 183 19.43 -19.15 18.65
C ASP A 183 20.90 -18.73 18.64
N GLU A 184 21.77 -19.46 17.95
CA GLU A 184 23.21 -19.15 17.86
C GLU A 184 23.43 -17.81 17.13
N VAL A 185 22.72 -17.56 16.03
CA VAL A 185 22.82 -16.29 15.30
C VAL A 185 22.24 -15.15 16.13
N ARG A 186 21.17 -15.40 16.90
CA ARG A 186 20.54 -14.38 17.77
C ARG A 186 21.45 -13.97 18.94
N ILE A 187 22.10 -14.94 19.58
CA ILE A 187 23.08 -14.69 20.65
C ILE A 187 24.27 -13.93 20.09
N ALA A 188 24.82 -14.36 18.95
CA ALA A 188 25.92 -13.66 18.27
C ALA A 188 25.59 -12.20 17.95
N LEU A 189 24.36 -11.93 17.49
CA LEU A 189 23.87 -10.59 17.18
C LEU A 189 23.78 -9.71 18.44
N GLY A 190 23.31 -10.26 19.56
CA GLY A 190 23.16 -9.55 20.83
C GLY A 190 24.50 -9.30 21.54
N GLU A 191 25.27 -10.35 21.79
CA GLU A 191 26.44 -10.30 22.68
C GLU A 191 27.69 -9.70 22.04
N LYS A 192 27.94 -9.95 20.74
CA LYS A 192 29.21 -9.56 20.09
C LYS A 192 29.06 -8.41 19.09
N ILE A 193 27.91 -8.33 18.41
CA ILE A 193 27.69 -7.33 17.35
C ILE A 193 27.07 -6.05 17.92
N THR A 194 26.24 -6.15 18.97
CA THR A 194 25.46 -5.03 19.52
C THR A 194 26.02 -4.46 20.84
N SER A 195 26.78 -5.23 21.65
CA SER A 195 27.07 -4.89 23.05
C SER A 195 28.19 -3.85 23.32
N TYR A 196 28.86 -3.26 22.32
CA TYR A 196 29.95 -2.31 22.56
C TYR A 196 29.48 -0.85 22.72
N ILE A 197 28.50 -0.60 23.60
CA ILE A 197 28.10 0.75 24.08
C ILE A 197 28.50 0.93 25.56
N GLN A 198 29.67 0.44 25.96
CA GLN A 198 30.23 0.79 27.28
C GLN A 198 31.72 1.09 27.20
N VAL A 199 32.04 2.27 26.67
CA VAL A 199 33.13 3.09 27.22
C VAL A 199 32.73 4.55 27.00
N ILE A 200 32.37 5.23 28.08
CA ILE A 200 32.64 6.64 28.44
C ILE A 200 31.55 7.09 29.43
N GLY A 201 31.99 7.44 30.64
CA GLY A 201 31.32 8.45 31.46
C GLY A 201 30.56 7.97 32.68
N GLU A 202 31.28 7.67 33.75
CA GLU A 202 30.75 7.69 35.12
C GLU A 202 30.10 9.04 35.44
N THR A 203 28.91 9.01 36.07
CA THR A 203 28.61 9.83 37.27
C THR A 203 27.47 9.18 38.06
N LYS A 204 27.82 8.65 39.23
CA LYS A 204 26.97 8.52 40.45
C LYS A 204 26.37 9.89 40.81
N ASP A 205 25.24 10.09 41.48
CA ASP A 205 24.38 9.36 42.45
C ASP A 205 23.14 10.31 42.68
N PRO A 206 22.19 10.12 43.62
CA PRO A 206 21.37 8.95 43.95
C PRO A 206 19.88 9.30 44.27
N THR A 207 19.09 8.27 44.58
CA THR A 207 17.83 8.26 45.37
C THR A 207 16.56 8.94 44.85
N SER A 208 15.62 8.12 44.38
CA SER A 208 14.22 8.19 44.84
C SER A 208 13.63 6.78 44.93
N SER A 209 13.41 6.34 46.15
CA SER A 209 12.72 5.11 46.53
C SER A 209 11.21 5.24 46.34
N HIS A 210 10.59 4.33 45.58
CA HIS A 210 9.21 3.90 45.77
C HIS A 210 9.07 2.41 45.43
N PRO A 211 8.12 1.71 46.07
CA PRO A 211 8.23 0.31 46.46
C PRO A 211 7.80 -0.67 45.36
N ALA A 212 8.28 -1.90 45.50
CA ALA A 212 7.83 -3.05 44.75
C ALA A 212 6.36 -3.36 45.06
N GLU A 213 5.50 -3.30 44.04
CA GLU A 213 4.23 -4.01 44.00
C GLU A 213 4.07 -4.65 42.60
N ASP A 214 3.89 -5.96 42.66
CA ASP A 214 3.23 -6.86 41.71
C ASP A 214 3.74 -6.94 40.26
N THR A 215 4.63 -7.93 40.07
CA THR A 215 4.72 -8.73 38.86
C THR A 215 3.34 -9.26 38.44
N ILE A 216 2.69 -8.52 37.54
CA ILE A 216 1.64 -9.06 36.67
C ILE A 216 2.31 -10.12 35.78
N PRO A 217 1.74 -11.33 35.64
CA PRO A 217 2.29 -12.31 34.70
C PRO A 217 2.16 -11.73 33.29
N LEU A 218 3.30 -11.58 32.60
CA LEU A 218 3.37 -11.28 31.17
C LEU A 218 2.51 -12.31 30.42
N SER A 219 1.33 -11.88 29.98
CA SER A 219 0.53 -12.62 29.03
C SER A 219 1.29 -12.70 27.71
N ALA A 220 1.38 -13.91 27.17
CA ALA A 220 2.26 -14.29 26.07
C ALA A 220 1.78 -13.85 24.66
N ASP A 221 1.12 -12.69 24.51
CA ASP A 221 0.55 -12.29 23.21
C ASP A 221 0.59 -10.78 22.88
N SER A 222 1.62 -10.06 23.34
CA SER A 222 1.86 -8.67 22.90
C SER A 222 2.69 -8.65 21.61
N ARG A 223 2.03 -8.82 20.45
CA ARG A 223 2.65 -8.50 19.16
C ARG A 223 2.58 -6.99 18.93
N VAL A 224 3.74 -6.34 18.89
CA VAL A 224 3.85 -4.91 18.57
C VAL A 224 3.27 -4.62 17.16
N PRO A 225 2.50 -3.53 16.97
CA PRO A 225 1.85 -3.21 15.69
C PRO A 225 2.86 -3.09 14.54
N ARG A 226 2.52 -3.66 13.38
CA ARG A 226 3.37 -3.59 12.20
C ARG A 226 3.05 -2.37 11.33
N ILE A 227 4.05 -1.56 10.99
CA ILE A 227 3.92 -0.34 10.17
C ILE A 227 4.68 -0.46 8.84
N ALA A 228 4.09 -0.04 7.73
CA ALA A 228 4.78 0.12 6.44
C ALA A 228 5.04 1.59 6.14
N LEU A 229 6.29 1.96 5.85
CA LEU A 229 6.66 3.32 5.47
C LEU A 229 6.80 3.39 3.94
N LEU A 230 5.75 3.85 3.25
CA LEU A 230 5.73 3.91 1.79
C LEU A 230 6.51 5.15 1.34
N PRO A 231 7.60 5.00 0.56
CA PRO A 231 8.48 6.13 0.21
C PRO A 231 7.78 7.13 -0.73
N PRO A 232 8.26 8.39 -0.83
CA PRO A 232 7.63 9.42 -1.68
C PRO A 232 8.06 9.36 -3.15
N GLU A 233 9.18 8.72 -3.50
CA GLU A 233 9.66 8.46 -4.88
C GLU A 233 10.23 7.02 -4.99
N THR A 234 10.15 6.39 -6.17
CA THR A 234 10.74 5.05 -6.38
C THR A 234 12.27 5.15 -6.30
N LEU A 235 12.97 4.07 -5.95
CA LEU A 235 14.43 4.03 -5.84
C LEU A 235 15.12 4.53 -7.11
N GLU A 236 14.65 4.10 -8.29
CA GLU A 236 15.19 4.56 -9.59
C GLU A 236 15.00 6.06 -9.86
N ALA A 237 13.99 6.69 -9.27
CA ALA A 237 13.73 8.13 -9.38
C ALA A 237 14.48 8.92 -8.31
N ALA A 238 14.59 8.36 -7.10
CA ALA A 238 15.29 8.95 -5.97
C ALA A 238 16.82 8.99 -6.15
N GLU A 239 17.40 7.94 -6.73
CA GLU A 239 18.85 7.83 -7.00
C GLU A 239 19.33 8.81 -8.09
N ARG A 240 18.45 9.16 -9.03
CA ARG A 240 18.79 10.12 -10.10
C ARG A 240 18.84 11.58 -9.63
N ALA A 241 18.23 11.91 -8.49
CA ALA A 241 18.00 13.28 -8.06
C ALA A 241 18.48 13.60 -6.63
N GLY A 242 18.97 12.63 -5.85
CA GLY A 242 19.34 12.86 -4.45
C GLY A 242 18.13 13.21 -3.59
N SER A 243 17.12 12.34 -3.57
CA SER A 243 15.82 12.66 -2.96
C SER A 243 15.89 12.77 -1.43
N VAL A 244 15.86 14.01 -0.95
CA VAL A 244 15.77 14.35 0.47
C VAL A 244 14.55 13.72 1.14
N ALA A 245 13.43 13.70 0.42
CA ALA A 245 12.18 13.15 0.92
C ALA A 245 12.33 11.65 1.24
N ASN A 246 13.00 10.88 0.38
CA ASN A 246 13.32 9.47 0.67
C ASN A 246 14.31 9.34 1.84
N ALA A 247 15.31 10.22 1.94
CA ALA A 247 16.26 10.21 3.07
C ALA A 247 15.58 10.45 4.43
N VAL A 248 14.56 11.31 4.50
CA VAL A 248 13.74 11.49 5.72
C VAL A 248 13.01 10.18 6.09
N ILE A 249 12.51 9.43 5.09
CA ILE A 249 11.85 8.13 5.35
C ILE A 249 12.84 7.06 5.78
N GLU A 250 14.07 7.07 5.25
CA GLU A 250 15.15 6.20 5.70
C GLU A 250 15.51 6.47 7.17
N ASP A 251 15.73 7.74 7.54
CA ASP A 251 16.00 8.13 8.93
C ASP A 251 14.84 7.72 9.85
N LEU A 252 13.59 7.97 9.44
CA LEU A 252 12.40 7.57 10.18
C LEU A 252 12.29 6.04 10.34
N THR A 253 12.66 5.27 9.31
CA THR A 253 12.71 3.80 9.36
C THR A 253 13.68 3.34 10.45
N ILE A 254 14.87 3.96 10.49
CA ILE A 254 15.91 3.64 11.48
C ILE A 254 15.40 3.98 12.89
N SER A 255 14.86 5.18 13.08
CA SER A 255 14.43 5.62 14.41
C SER A 255 13.26 4.80 14.96
N LEU A 256 12.26 4.46 14.14
CA LEU A 256 11.15 3.59 14.57
C LEU A 256 11.61 2.15 14.88
N CYS A 257 12.63 1.64 14.18
CA CYS A 257 13.23 0.34 14.51
C CYS A 257 13.92 0.35 15.89
N VAL A 258 14.45 1.50 16.33
CA VAL A 258 15.11 1.65 17.64
C VAL A 258 14.08 1.74 18.77
N ASP A 259 12.94 2.39 18.53
CA ASP A 259 11.92 2.69 19.54
C ASP A 259 11.15 1.47 20.07
N ARG A 260 11.06 0.39 19.27
CA ARG A 260 10.37 -0.88 19.60
C ARG A 260 8.86 -0.80 19.88
N SER A 261 8.24 0.37 19.80
CA SER A 261 6.77 0.52 19.88
C SER A 261 6.03 -0.05 18.66
N VAL A 262 6.73 -0.21 17.53
CA VAL A 262 6.22 -0.74 16.26
C VAL A 262 7.22 -1.69 15.61
N SER A 263 6.71 -2.61 14.79
CA SER A 263 7.50 -3.42 13.85
C SER A 263 7.47 -2.78 12.46
N VAL A 264 8.61 -2.43 11.87
CA VAL A 264 8.64 -1.75 10.56
C VAL A 264 8.76 -2.76 9.40
N VAL A 265 7.96 -2.59 8.35
CA VAL A 265 8.09 -3.32 7.08
C VAL A 265 9.36 -2.85 6.37
N ALA A 266 10.17 -3.80 5.91
CA ALA A 266 11.43 -3.49 5.23
C ALA A 266 11.22 -2.53 4.05
N PRO A 267 12.12 -1.53 3.84
CA PRO A 267 11.98 -0.51 2.81
C PRO A 267 11.70 -1.06 1.40
N TYR A 268 12.37 -2.16 1.01
CA TYR A 268 12.15 -2.81 -0.28
C TYR A 268 10.71 -3.34 -0.44
N THR A 269 10.18 -4.02 0.58
CA THR A 269 8.80 -4.50 0.59
C THR A 269 7.82 -3.32 0.62
N ALA A 270 8.13 -2.25 1.35
CA ALA A 270 7.31 -1.05 1.36
C ALA A 270 7.26 -0.36 -0.01
N GLU A 271 8.35 -0.36 -0.77
CA GLU A 271 8.38 0.12 -2.15
C GLU A 271 7.58 -0.79 -3.10
N GLN A 272 7.68 -2.12 -2.95
CA GLN A 272 6.86 -3.05 -3.72
C GLN A 272 5.36 -2.86 -3.43
N ILE A 273 5.00 -2.72 -2.15
CA ILE A 273 3.63 -2.37 -1.74
C ILE A 273 3.20 -1.08 -2.40
N ARG A 274 4.05 -0.06 -2.40
CA ARG A 274 3.75 1.24 -3.00
C ARG A 274 3.55 1.17 -4.52
N SER A 275 4.37 0.41 -5.22
CA SER A 275 4.36 0.29 -6.69
C SER A 275 3.28 -0.65 -7.21
N SER A 276 2.68 -1.46 -6.33
CA SER A 276 1.64 -2.42 -6.69
C SER A 276 0.30 -1.77 -7.03
N ASN A 277 -0.42 -2.36 -7.98
CA ASN A 277 -1.82 -2.06 -8.25
C ASN A 277 -2.77 -2.68 -7.20
N ASP A 278 -2.28 -3.60 -6.37
CA ASP A 278 -3.01 -4.24 -5.26
C ASP A 278 -2.30 -3.98 -3.93
N LYS A 279 -2.14 -2.70 -3.56
CA LYS A 279 -1.48 -2.31 -2.30
C LYS A 279 -2.20 -2.88 -1.09
N ALA A 280 -3.52 -2.84 -1.09
CA ALA A 280 -4.36 -3.33 0.00
C ALA A 280 -4.16 -4.84 0.21
N GLY A 281 -4.10 -5.63 -0.87
CA GLY A 281 -3.79 -7.07 -0.80
C GLY A 281 -2.42 -7.36 -0.21
N LEU A 282 -1.39 -6.60 -0.61
CA LEU A 282 -0.03 -6.78 -0.07
C LEU A 282 0.11 -6.33 1.39
N LEU A 283 -0.49 -5.20 1.77
CA LEU A 283 -0.54 -4.73 3.16
C LEU A 283 -1.21 -5.78 4.06
N ARG A 284 -2.29 -6.41 3.57
CA ARG A 284 -2.95 -7.53 4.25
C ARG A 284 -2.05 -8.76 4.35
N GLN A 285 -1.44 -9.21 3.24
CA GLN A 285 -0.56 -10.38 3.22
C GLN A 285 0.58 -10.25 4.23
N HIS A 286 1.06 -9.03 4.46
CA HIS A 286 2.14 -8.74 5.37
C HIS A 286 1.68 -8.34 6.79
N ASN A 287 0.39 -8.50 7.14
CA ASN A 287 -0.16 -8.14 8.45
C ASN A 287 0.23 -6.72 8.88
N VAL A 288 0.18 -5.77 7.93
CA VAL A 288 0.49 -4.37 8.21
C VAL A 288 -0.72 -3.71 8.87
N VAL A 289 -0.52 -3.17 10.06
CA VAL A 289 -1.52 -2.52 10.90
C VAL A 289 -1.56 -1.02 10.63
N TYR A 290 -0.41 -0.41 10.34
CA TYR A 290 -0.30 1.00 9.96
C TYR A 290 0.44 1.16 8.64
N ALA A 291 0.00 2.07 7.77
CA ALA A 291 0.77 2.46 6.59
C ALA A 291 1.02 3.97 6.65
N LEU A 292 2.29 4.38 6.68
CA LEU A 292 2.67 5.76 6.44
C LEU A 292 2.80 5.95 4.93
N ASP A 293 1.78 6.54 4.31
CA ASP A 293 1.82 6.89 2.90
C ASP A 293 2.44 8.28 2.73
N THR A 294 3.44 8.39 1.85
CA THR A 294 4.17 9.64 1.67
C THR A 294 4.25 10.04 0.20
N LYS A 295 4.22 11.35 -0.02
CA LYS A 295 4.24 11.92 -1.36
C LYS A 295 5.00 13.23 -1.37
N ARG A 296 5.91 13.39 -2.32
CA ARG A 296 6.58 14.66 -2.59
C ARG A 296 5.80 15.47 -3.64
N THR A 297 5.60 16.76 -3.38
CA THR A 297 5.06 17.71 -4.36
C THR A 297 5.89 18.99 -4.32
N GLY A 298 6.71 19.23 -5.34
CA GLY A 298 7.69 20.31 -5.33
C GLY A 298 8.66 20.18 -4.14
N ASP A 299 8.72 21.22 -3.32
CA ASP A 299 9.53 21.29 -2.11
C ASP A 299 8.75 20.93 -0.84
N SER A 300 7.62 20.23 -0.95
CA SER A 300 6.87 19.74 0.23
C SER A 300 6.84 18.21 0.27
N LEU A 301 7.00 17.65 1.47
CA LEU A 301 6.69 16.27 1.82
C LEU A 301 5.33 16.20 2.50
N PHE A 302 4.40 15.48 1.90
CA PHE A 302 3.16 15.08 2.54
C PHE A 302 3.32 13.68 3.12
N ALA A 303 2.88 13.48 4.36
CA ALA A 303 2.91 12.18 5.04
C ALA A 303 1.60 11.96 5.78
N GLN A 304 0.99 10.78 5.60
CA GLN A 304 -0.24 10.39 6.28
C GLN A 304 -0.11 8.99 6.88
N LEU A 305 -0.46 8.84 8.14
CA LEU A 305 -0.51 7.57 8.86
C LEU A 305 -1.92 7.00 8.76
N ILE A 306 -2.03 5.86 8.08
CA ILE A 306 -3.27 5.13 7.85
C ILE A 306 -3.32 3.95 8.81
N PHE A 307 -4.36 3.88 9.64
CA PHE A 307 -4.68 2.72 10.44
C PHE A 307 -5.45 1.72 9.59
N MET A 308 -4.73 0.71 9.10
CA MET A 308 -5.22 -0.26 8.13
C MET A 308 -6.46 -1.04 8.61
N PRO A 309 -6.61 -1.38 9.91
CA PRO A 309 -7.84 -1.97 10.46
C PRO A 309 -9.14 -1.25 10.18
N ARG A 310 -9.09 0.08 10.01
CA ARG A 310 -10.29 0.91 9.78
C ARG A 310 -10.22 1.72 8.50
N ASP A 311 -9.18 1.51 7.70
CA ASP A 311 -8.84 2.34 6.54
C ASP A 311 -8.91 3.85 6.87
N GLU A 312 -8.46 4.20 8.08
CA GLU A 312 -8.64 5.53 8.66
C GLU A 312 -7.31 6.27 8.69
N ILE A 313 -7.28 7.50 8.18
CA ILE A 313 -6.12 8.38 8.38
C ILE A 313 -6.18 8.90 9.82
N VAL A 314 -5.25 8.44 10.65
CA VAL A 314 -5.19 8.77 12.08
C VAL A 314 -4.27 9.96 12.38
N TRP A 315 -3.43 10.33 11.43
CA TRP A 315 -2.56 11.50 11.47
C TRP A 315 -2.09 11.84 10.05
N ALA A 316 -1.94 13.11 9.74
CA ALA A 316 -1.28 13.56 8.52
C ALA A 316 -0.54 14.87 8.78
N THR A 317 0.50 15.13 8.00
CA THR A 317 1.26 16.37 8.07
C THR A 317 1.80 16.75 6.69
N ARG A 318 2.10 18.03 6.55
CA ARG A 318 2.83 18.57 5.42
C ARG A 318 4.06 19.31 5.93
N VAL A 319 5.23 18.89 5.47
CA VAL A 319 6.52 19.47 5.86
C VAL A 319 7.17 20.12 4.64
N GLN A 320 7.68 21.34 4.80
CA GLN A 320 8.49 21.98 3.77
C GLN A 320 9.92 21.43 3.80
N LEU A 321 10.46 21.13 2.62
CA LEU A 321 11.81 20.64 2.37
C LEU A 321 12.62 21.79 1.76
N ASP A 322 13.16 22.67 2.61
CA ASP A 322 13.99 23.79 2.13
C ASP A 322 15.35 23.29 1.60
N SER A 323 15.57 23.43 0.29
CA SER A 323 16.79 22.99 -0.41
C SER A 323 18.11 23.46 0.21
N ALA A 324 18.13 24.58 0.96
CA ALA A 324 19.34 25.15 1.55
C ALA A 324 19.68 24.64 2.97
N ALA A 325 18.69 24.13 3.72
CA ALA A 325 18.84 23.81 5.15
C ALA A 325 18.55 22.34 5.51
N ILE A 326 18.33 21.50 4.49
CA ILE A 326 17.87 20.12 4.64
C ILE A 326 18.82 19.23 5.45
N THR A 327 20.14 19.37 5.30
CA THR A 327 21.08 18.46 6.00
C THR A 327 21.03 18.64 7.51
N GLU A 328 20.73 19.85 7.99
CA GLU A 328 20.60 20.16 9.42
C GLU A 328 19.22 19.76 9.97
N HIS A 329 18.14 19.96 9.21
CA HIS A 329 16.76 19.76 9.70
C HIS A 329 16.17 18.37 9.39
N ARG A 330 16.85 17.52 8.61
CA ARG A 330 16.36 16.17 8.23
C ARG A 330 16.03 15.31 9.46
N ASN A 331 16.93 15.30 10.44
CA ASN A 331 16.77 14.53 11.67
C ASN A 331 15.62 15.07 12.54
N GLU A 332 15.47 16.39 12.59
CA GLU A 332 14.39 17.04 13.36
C GLU A 332 13.01 16.71 12.76
N ILE A 333 12.89 16.75 11.43
CA ILE A 333 11.68 16.34 10.71
C ILE A 333 11.36 14.86 10.98
N ALA A 334 12.35 13.98 10.82
CA ALA A 334 12.18 12.55 11.09
C ALA A 334 11.76 12.29 12.56
N THR A 335 12.35 13.00 13.52
CA THR A 335 12.03 12.89 14.95
C THR A 335 10.62 13.38 15.26
N ALA A 336 10.19 14.51 14.69
CA ALA A 336 8.83 15.03 14.88
C ALA A 336 7.77 14.08 14.31
N ILE A 337 8.03 13.51 13.13
CA ILE A 337 7.15 12.49 12.51
C ILE A 337 7.14 11.22 13.38
N GLN A 338 8.29 10.77 13.86
CA GLN A 338 8.42 9.60 14.73
C GLN A 338 7.59 9.76 16.01
N HIS A 339 7.75 10.87 16.74
CA HIS A 339 6.98 11.13 17.96
C HIS A 339 5.49 11.11 17.69
N SER A 340 5.05 11.73 16.59
CA SER A 340 3.64 11.74 16.18
C SER A 340 3.13 10.32 15.88
N ILE A 341 3.93 9.49 15.22
CA ILE A 341 3.58 8.08 14.93
C ILE A 341 3.45 7.30 16.24
N ILE A 342 4.42 7.39 17.15
CA ILE A 342 4.43 6.63 18.40
C ILE A 342 3.25 7.03 19.29
N GLU A 343 2.98 8.33 19.42
CA GLU A 343 1.83 8.84 20.17
C GLU A 343 0.52 8.26 19.62
N ARG A 344 0.36 8.25 18.30
CA ARG A 344 -0.84 7.71 17.65
C ARG A 344 -0.92 6.20 17.77
N VAL A 345 0.16 5.47 17.53
CA VAL A 345 0.18 4.02 17.73
C VAL A 345 -0.17 3.66 19.18
N GLY A 346 0.37 4.40 20.15
CA GLY A 346 0.03 4.24 21.56
C GLY A 346 -1.45 4.51 21.87
N ALA A 347 -2.01 5.60 21.32
CA ALA A 347 -3.44 5.93 21.48
C ALA A 347 -4.37 4.83 20.94
N PHE A 348 -3.95 4.13 19.89
CA PHE A 348 -4.71 3.05 19.25
C PHE A 348 -4.29 1.64 19.72
N HIS A 349 -3.38 1.50 20.69
CA HIS A 349 -2.83 0.20 21.13
C HIS A 349 -3.91 -0.79 21.58
N HIS A 350 -4.93 -0.31 22.31
CA HIS A 350 -6.06 -1.14 22.74
C HIS A 350 -6.83 -1.71 21.54
N ILE A 351 -7.08 -0.88 20.51
CA ILE A 351 -7.75 -1.26 19.27
C ILE A 351 -6.89 -2.26 18.48
N VAL A 352 -5.57 -2.03 18.39
CA VAL A 352 -4.61 -2.92 17.72
C VAL A 352 -4.59 -4.32 18.35
N SER A 353 -4.63 -4.38 19.68
CA SER A 353 -4.66 -5.64 20.44
C SER A 353 -5.92 -6.44 20.11
N ASP A 354 -7.07 -5.79 20.04
CA ASP A 354 -8.34 -6.44 19.66
C ASP A 354 -8.30 -7.02 18.24
N PHE A 355 -7.69 -6.31 17.29
CA PHE A 355 -7.55 -6.77 15.90
C PHE A 355 -6.54 -7.91 15.73
N SER A 356 -5.43 -7.90 16.47
CA SER A 356 -4.40 -8.92 16.41
C SER A 356 -4.90 -10.28 16.92
N CYS A 357 -5.86 -10.27 17.85
CA CYS A 357 -6.50 -11.46 18.40
C CYS A 357 -7.62 -12.04 17.50
N LYS A 358 -8.18 -11.25 16.58
CA LYS A 358 -9.34 -11.64 15.72
C LYS A 358 -9.13 -11.26 14.25
N PRO A 359 -8.11 -11.82 13.57
CA PRO A 359 -7.75 -11.42 12.21
C PRO A 359 -8.85 -11.68 11.17
N GLN A 360 -9.77 -12.62 11.41
CA GLN A 360 -10.87 -12.94 10.50
C GLN A 360 -11.86 -11.78 10.37
N ALA A 361 -12.19 -11.10 11.48
CA ALA A 361 -13.04 -9.91 11.45
C ALA A 361 -12.43 -8.84 10.55
N TYR A 362 -11.14 -8.60 10.73
CA TYR A 362 -10.39 -7.62 9.95
C TYR A 362 -10.30 -7.98 8.46
N PHE A 363 -10.01 -9.25 8.14
CA PHE A 363 -9.96 -9.68 6.74
C PHE A 363 -11.32 -9.52 6.06
N ALA A 364 -12.42 -9.95 6.67
CA ALA A 364 -13.75 -9.72 6.13
C ALA A 364 -14.03 -8.23 5.91
N TYR A 365 -13.68 -7.36 6.86
CA TYR A 365 -13.80 -5.91 6.69
C TYR A 365 -13.03 -5.38 5.48
N LEU A 366 -11.77 -5.77 5.31
CA LEU A 366 -10.96 -5.37 4.16
C LEU A 366 -11.53 -5.85 2.82
N GLU A 367 -12.19 -7.03 2.76
CA GLU A 367 -12.88 -7.48 1.55
C GLU A 367 -14.08 -6.58 1.24
N GLY A 368 -14.75 -6.10 2.28
CA GLY A 368 -15.79 -5.09 2.20
C GLY A 368 -15.27 -3.79 1.58
N VAL A 369 -14.18 -3.24 2.11
CA VAL A 369 -13.52 -2.03 1.58
C VAL A 369 -13.10 -2.23 0.12
N GLN A 370 -12.48 -3.37 -0.22
CA GLN A 370 -12.06 -3.66 -1.59
C GLN A 370 -13.24 -3.68 -2.55
N CYS A 371 -14.40 -4.21 -2.14
CA CYS A 371 -15.61 -4.17 -2.96
C CYS A 371 -16.05 -2.71 -3.25
N LEU A 372 -15.86 -1.78 -2.32
CA LEU A 372 -16.20 -0.37 -2.51
C LEU A 372 -15.25 0.39 -3.45
N SER A 373 -14.12 -0.20 -3.86
CA SER A 373 -13.21 0.40 -4.87
C SER A 373 -13.86 0.59 -6.24
N ARG A 374 -14.96 -0.14 -6.51
CA ARG A 374 -15.75 -0.03 -7.74
C ARG A 374 -17.19 0.36 -7.40
N LEU A 375 -17.56 1.60 -7.73
CA LEU A 375 -18.92 2.10 -7.54
C LEU A 375 -19.93 1.31 -8.40
N GLY A 376 -20.86 0.63 -7.74
CA GLY A 376 -21.94 -0.12 -8.38
C GLY A 376 -22.79 -0.87 -7.37
N LEU A 377 -24.10 -1.01 -7.65
CA LEU A 377 -25.07 -1.57 -6.70
C LEU A 377 -24.70 -2.99 -6.23
N GLN A 378 -24.23 -3.84 -7.14
CA GLN A 378 -23.77 -5.19 -6.80
C GLN A 378 -22.58 -5.17 -5.85
N ASN A 379 -21.61 -4.28 -6.07
CA ASN A 379 -20.42 -4.17 -5.24
C ASN A 379 -20.74 -3.61 -3.86
N VAL A 380 -21.62 -2.61 -3.78
CA VAL A 380 -22.11 -2.05 -2.51
C VAL A 380 -22.80 -3.13 -1.66
N ARG A 381 -23.65 -3.96 -2.26
CA ARG A 381 -24.31 -5.07 -1.56
C ARG A 381 -23.34 -6.17 -1.15
N ARG A 382 -22.33 -6.49 -1.98
CA ARG A 382 -21.25 -7.43 -1.63
C ARG A 382 -20.41 -6.89 -0.46
N ALA A 383 -20.05 -5.61 -0.50
CA ALA A 383 -19.32 -4.97 0.58
C ALA A 383 -20.06 -5.08 1.91
N ARG A 384 -21.37 -4.80 1.91
CA ARG A 384 -22.23 -4.96 3.09
C ARG A 384 -22.25 -6.39 3.63
N LYS A 385 -22.20 -7.40 2.75
CA LYS A 385 -22.12 -8.81 3.18
C LYS A 385 -20.82 -9.08 3.93
N HIS A 386 -19.68 -8.63 3.40
CA HIS A 386 -18.38 -8.79 4.04
C HIS A 386 -18.26 -8.00 5.36
N PHE A 387 -18.87 -6.81 5.45
CA PHE A 387 -18.95 -6.11 6.74
C PHE A 387 -19.83 -6.83 7.77
N ARG A 388 -20.90 -7.51 7.35
CA ARG A 388 -21.69 -8.36 8.25
C ARG A 388 -20.90 -9.58 8.73
N GLU A 389 -20.15 -10.22 7.84
CA GLU A 389 -19.23 -11.31 8.18
C GLU A 389 -18.16 -10.85 9.19
N ALA A 390 -17.65 -9.62 9.04
CA ALA A 390 -16.75 -9.03 10.03
C ALA A 390 -17.41 -8.93 11.42
N LEU A 391 -18.71 -8.59 11.49
CA LEU A 391 -19.48 -8.52 12.73
C LEU A 391 -19.87 -9.89 13.32
N GLU A 392 -19.88 -10.94 12.51
CA GLU A 392 -20.03 -12.32 13.00
C GLU A 392 -18.79 -12.76 13.80
N HIS A 393 -17.62 -12.29 13.38
CA HIS A 393 -16.35 -12.54 14.09
C HIS A 393 -16.12 -11.59 15.26
N GLU A 394 -16.49 -10.31 15.13
CA GLU A 394 -16.36 -9.29 16.18
C GLU A 394 -17.58 -8.38 16.21
N ARG A 395 -18.48 -8.60 17.17
CA ARG A 395 -19.75 -7.86 17.26
C ARG A 395 -19.57 -6.36 17.47
N GLY A 396 -18.51 -5.94 18.16
CA GLY A 396 -18.21 -4.54 18.47
C GLY A 396 -17.34 -3.84 17.41
N PHE A 397 -17.27 -4.36 16.18
CA PHE A 397 -16.38 -3.81 15.16
C PHE A 397 -16.93 -2.51 14.55
N ALA A 398 -16.63 -1.38 15.21
CA ALA A 398 -17.10 -0.04 14.83
C ALA A 398 -16.89 0.31 13.34
N ALA A 399 -15.74 -0.05 12.75
CA ALA A 399 -15.51 0.24 11.33
C ALA A 399 -16.37 -0.62 10.39
N ALA A 400 -16.70 -1.85 10.75
CA ALA A 400 -17.63 -2.66 9.98
C ALA A 400 -19.08 -2.12 10.10
N LEU A 401 -19.49 -1.67 11.29
CA LEU A 401 -20.77 -0.98 11.50
C LEU A 401 -20.87 0.29 10.64
N ALA A 402 -19.84 1.15 10.67
CA ALA A 402 -19.77 2.33 9.80
C ALA A 402 -19.71 1.96 8.31
N GLY A 403 -19.01 0.89 7.94
CA GLY A 403 -19.00 0.35 6.59
C GLY A 403 -20.39 -0.07 6.10
N ILE A 404 -21.19 -0.72 6.96
CA ILE A 404 -22.59 -1.04 6.67
C ILE A 404 -23.40 0.24 6.48
N ALA A 405 -23.27 1.22 7.39
CA ALA A 405 -23.95 2.52 7.25
C ALA A 405 -23.64 3.19 5.91
N ARG A 406 -22.35 3.28 5.56
CA ARG A 406 -21.87 3.80 4.27
C ARG A 406 -22.53 3.09 3.09
N THR A 407 -22.54 1.75 3.11
CA THR A 407 -23.14 0.98 2.01
C THR A 407 -24.64 1.21 1.87
N LEU A 408 -25.37 1.44 2.97
CA LEU A 408 -26.81 1.70 2.95
C LEU A 408 -27.09 3.07 2.33
N THR A 409 -26.34 4.10 2.73
CA THR A 409 -26.41 5.43 2.11
C THR A 409 -26.03 5.39 0.63
N MET A 410 -24.95 4.70 0.27
CA MET A 410 -24.54 4.55 -1.14
C MET A 410 -25.62 3.84 -1.97
N GLU A 411 -26.28 2.82 -1.43
CA GLU A 411 -27.40 2.16 -2.12
C GLU A 411 -28.59 3.11 -2.30
N TRP A 412 -28.90 3.94 -1.29
CA TRP A 412 -29.93 4.96 -1.42
C TRP A 412 -29.63 5.93 -2.56
N VAL A 413 -28.39 6.43 -2.65
CA VAL A 413 -27.94 7.32 -3.74
C VAL A 413 -27.99 6.62 -5.10
N LEU A 414 -27.47 5.39 -5.20
CA LEU A 414 -27.40 4.65 -6.46
C LEU A 414 -28.77 4.22 -6.99
N THR A 415 -29.74 3.96 -6.12
CA THR A 415 -31.09 3.58 -6.53
C THR A 415 -31.97 4.78 -6.80
N ALA A 416 -31.73 5.91 -6.13
CA ALA A 416 -32.50 7.15 -6.24
C ALA A 416 -34.03 6.95 -6.08
N ARG A 417 -34.43 5.98 -5.26
CA ARG A 417 -35.85 5.61 -5.02
C ARG A 417 -36.47 6.28 -3.79
N GLY A 418 -35.69 7.06 -3.04
CA GLY A 418 -36.18 7.70 -1.82
C GLY A 418 -36.51 6.72 -0.68
N ASP A 419 -35.84 5.56 -0.62
CA ASP A 419 -36.10 4.53 0.41
C ASP A 419 -35.63 4.99 1.81
N SER A 420 -36.58 5.46 2.62
CA SER A 420 -36.31 5.95 3.97
C SER A 420 -35.79 4.88 4.93
N ASP A 421 -36.05 3.60 4.66
CA ASP A 421 -35.64 2.50 5.54
C ASP A 421 -34.13 2.25 5.44
N LEU A 422 -33.55 2.42 4.24
CA LEU A 422 -32.10 2.37 4.05
C LEU A 422 -31.39 3.42 4.91
N LEU A 423 -31.90 4.67 4.89
CA LEU A 423 -31.31 5.76 5.66
C LEU A 423 -31.53 5.60 7.17
N SER A 424 -32.69 5.09 7.58
CA SER A 424 -32.96 4.78 8.99
C SER A 424 -32.00 3.71 9.53
N GLN A 425 -31.75 2.66 8.72
CA GLN A 425 -30.77 1.63 9.06
C GLN A 425 -29.34 2.17 9.05
N ALA A 426 -29.00 3.05 8.11
CA ALA A 426 -27.68 3.66 8.04
C ALA A 426 -27.38 4.48 9.31
N GLU A 427 -28.31 5.33 9.73
CA GLU A 427 -28.20 6.12 10.96
C GLU A 427 -28.04 5.22 12.19
N LYS A 428 -28.83 4.13 12.28
CA LYS A 428 -28.71 3.16 13.37
C LYS A 428 -27.33 2.50 13.43
N MET A 429 -26.82 2.00 12.29
CA MET A 429 -25.50 1.34 12.24
C MET A 429 -24.36 2.31 12.58
N ALA A 430 -24.45 3.56 12.13
CA ALA A 430 -23.46 4.57 12.47
C ALA A 430 -23.54 4.95 13.97
N ALA A 431 -24.74 5.04 14.55
CA ALA A 431 -24.91 5.26 15.99
C ALA A 431 -24.36 4.10 16.83
N ASP A 432 -24.56 2.85 16.40
CA ASP A 432 -23.97 1.68 17.03
C ASP A 432 -22.42 1.73 16.94
N ALA A 433 -21.86 2.15 15.79
CA ALA A 433 -20.41 2.33 15.62
C ALA A 433 -19.82 3.35 16.63
N ILE A 434 -20.51 4.47 16.85
CA ILE A 434 -20.10 5.51 17.82
C ILE A 434 -20.24 5.01 19.26
N ARG A 435 -21.27 4.19 19.55
CA ARG A 435 -21.44 3.61 20.89
C ARG A 435 -20.30 2.64 21.21
N ASP A 436 -19.87 1.86 20.23
CA ASP A 436 -18.80 0.88 20.40
C ASP A 436 -17.41 1.54 20.43
N ASP A 437 -17.19 2.60 19.65
CA ASP A 437 -16.00 3.45 19.76
C ASP A 437 -16.35 4.95 19.58
N SER A 438 -16.37 5.66 20.70
CA SER A 438 -16.70 7.09 20.77
C SER A 438 -15.59 8.01 20.24
N ARG A 439 -14.41 7.48 19.93
CA ARG A 439 -13.30 8.23 19.32
C ARG A 439 -13.15 7.95 17.82
N PHE A 440 -14.00 7.09 17.25
CA PHE A 440 -13.93 6.75 15.83
C PHE A 440 -14.60 7.81 14.94
N ALA A 441 -13.79 8.65 14.31
CA ALA A 441 -14.27 9.72 13.42
C ALA A 441 -15.13 9.19 12.26
N GLY A 442 -14.83 7.98 11.77
CA GLY A 442 -15.62 7.32 10.73
C GLY A 442 -17.08 7.05 11.11
N GLY A 443 -17.36 6.77 12.39
CA GLY A 443 -18.74 6.60 12.88
C GLY A 443 -19.53 7.92 12.79
N PHE A 444 -18.92 9.01 13.26
CA PHE A 444 -19.49 10.35 13.19
C PHE A 444 -19.66 10.88 11.76
N LYS A 445 -18.75 10.52 10.86
CA LYS A 445 -18.90 10.79 9.42
C LYS A 445 -20.17 10.15 8.87
N GLU A 446 -20.32 8.84 9.04
CA GLU A 446 -21.40 8.09 8.41
C GLU A 446 -22.77 8.42 9.04
N ILE A 447 -22.83 8.75 10.35
CA ILE A 447 -24.08 9.25 10.95
C ILE A 447 -24.44 10.63 10.40
N GLY A 448 -23.44 11.51 10.19
CA GLY A 448 -23.64 12.83 9.60
C GLY A 448 -24.18 12.74 8.17
N VAL A 449 -23.60 11.88 7.35
CA VAL A 449 -24.06 11.63 5.97
C VAL A 449 -25.48 11.05 5.96
N ALA A 450 -25.79 10.07 6.81
CA ALA A 450 -27.13 9.50 6.91
C ALA A 450 -28.18 10.56 7.30
N ARG A 451 -27.85 11.44 8.26
CA ARG A 451 -28.72 12.53 8.71
C ARG A 451 -28.95 13.59 7.64
N LEU A 452 -27.92 13.93 6.86
CA LEU A 452 -28.03 14.84 5.72
C LEU A 452 -29.12 14.33 4.75
N TYR A 453 -29.00 13.09 4.28
CA TYR A 453 -29.95 12.53 3.32
C TYR A 453 -31.36 12.29 3.90
N ARG A 454 -31.50 12.24 5.23
CA ARG A 454 -32.81 12.25 5.92
C ARG A 454 -33.41 13.65 6.07
N GLY A 455 -32.68 14.70 5.68
CA GLY A 455 -33.07 16.10 5.84
C GLY A 455 -32.74 16.70 7.22
N ASN A 456 -32.12 15.94 8.14
CA ASN A 456 -31.63 16.47 9.41
C ASN A 456 -30.26 17.13 9.23
N ILE A 457 -30.26 18.29 8.59
CA ILE A 457 -29.04 19.02 8.22
C ILE A 457 -28.27 19.49 9.46
N ASP A 458 -28.96 19.99 10.48
CA ASP A 458 -28.30 20.46 11.71
C ASP A 458 -27.61 19.31 12.46
N GLY A 459 -28.28 18.17 12.61
CA GLY A 459 -27.67 16.98 13.20
C GLY A 459 -26.58 16.34 12.34
N SER A 460 -26.54 16.66 11.03
CA SER A 460 -25.44 16.29 10.14
C SER A 460 -24.19 17.14 10.41
N LEU A 461 -24.37 18.47 10.45
CA LEU A 461 -23.31 19.44 10.73
C LEU A 461 -22.66 19.19 12.09
N GLU A 462 -23.47 18.94 13.13
CA GLU A 462 -22.98 18.60 14.47
C GLU A 462 -22.10 17.35 14.45
N ALA A 463 -22.58 16.27 13.82
CA ALA A 463 -21.84 15.01 13.76
C ALA A 463 -20.52 15.15 12.97
N LEU A 464 -20.55 15.88 11.86
CA LEU A 464 -19.36 16.08 11.02
C LEU A 464 -18.35 17.04 11.67
N SER A 465 -18.82 18.01 12.46
CA SER A 465 -17.93 18.82 13.32
C SER A 465 -17.22 17.94 14.34
N ASN A 466 -17.94 17.07 15.04
CA ASN A 466 -17.32 16.13 15.98
C ASN A 466 -16.31 15.18 15.30
N ALA A 467 -16.62 14.72 14.08
CA ALA A 467 -15.71 13.90 13.29
C ALA A 467 -14.41 14.64 12.94
N GLU A 468 -14.49 15.93 12.58
CA GLU A 468 -13.32 16.77 12.33
C GLU A 468 -12.52 17.05 13.60
N ASP A 469 -13.18 17.31 14.73
CA ASP A 469 -12.49 17.50 16.02
C ASP A 469 -11.68 16.26 16.42
N LEU A 470 -12.22 15.07 16.13
CA LEU A 470 -11.54 13.79 16.34
C LEU A 470 -10.40 13.54 15.33
N SER A 471 -10.59 13.89 14.06
CA SER A 471 -9.59 13.73 13.00
C SER A 471 -9.53 14.94 12.03
N PRO A 472 -8.77 16.00 12.39
CA PRO A 472 -8.74 17.26 11.65
C PRO A 472 -8.14 17.20 10.23
N HIS A 473 -7.51 16.07 9.87
CA HIS A 473 -6.89 15.86 8.57
C HIS A 473 -7.54 14.73 7.76
N TYR A 474 -8.70 14.25 8.20
CA TYR A 474 -9.43 13.22 7.47
C TYR A 474 -10.21 13.86 6.31
N ALA A 475 -9.61 13.85 5.12
CA ALA A 475 -10.15 14.50 3.91
C ALA A 475 -11.61 14.10 3.58
N ASP A 476 -11.97 12.82 3.76
CA ASP A 476 -13.34 12.34 3.49
C ASP A 476 -14.36 12.94 4.48
N VAL A 477 -13.96 13.18 5.73
CA VAL A 477 -14.80 13.84 6.74
C VAL A 477 -14.98 15.30 6.37
N ILE A 478 -13.88 16.01 6.08
CA ILE A 478 -13.91 17.43 5.69
C ILE A 478 -14.77 17.63 4.44
N CYS A 479 -14.64 16.76 3.45
CA CYS A 479 -15.47 16.80 2.24
C CYS A 479 -16.96 16.53 2.56
N SER A 480 -17.25 15.57 3.43
CA SER A 480 -18.63 15.29 3.85
C SER A 480 -19.23 16.47 4.62
N HIS A 481 -18.43 17.16 5.45
CA HIS A 481 -18.85 18.39 6.13
C HIS A 481 -19.09 19.54 5.14
N ALA A 482 -18.22 19.70 4.14
CA ALA A 482 -18.44 20.66 3.07
C ALA A 482 -19.75 20.40 2.32
N ASP A 483 -20.10 19.14 2.08
CA ASP A 483 -21.37 18.76 1.47
C ASP A 483 -22.56 19.20 2.35
N SER A 484 -22.54 18.85 3.64
CA SER A 484 -23.56 19.28 4.59
C SER A 484 -23.66 20.80 4.76
N LEU A 485 -22.54 21.54 4.69
CA LEU A 485 -22.54 23.01 4.71
C LEU A 485 -23.16 23.60 3.44
N THR A 486 -22.90 22.99 2.29
CA THR A 486 -23.53 23.38 1.02
C THR A 486 -25.05 23.23 1.12
N HIS A 487 -25.52 22.09 1.64
CA HIS A 487 -26.93 21.83 1.88
C HIS A 487 -27.53 22.68 3.02
N GLY A 488 -26.71 23.08 4.00
CA GLY A 488 -27.01 23.98 5.11
C GLY A 488 -26.94 25.47 4.76
N ALA A 489 -26.90 25.83 3.47
CA ALA A 489 -26.86 27.21 2.98
C ALA A 489 -25.64 28.04 3.41
N ASN A 490 -24.51 27.38 3.65
CA ASN A 490 -23.20 28.04 3.83
C ASN A 490 -22.18 27.58 2.77
N PRO A 491 -22.42 27.86 1.47
CA PRO A 491 -21.58 27.37 0.39
C PRO A 491 -20.17 27.98 0.38
N LYS A 492 -19.97 29.15 1.01
CA LYS A 492 -18.63 29.76 1.13
C LYS A 492 -17.72 28.91 2.02
N ALA A 493 -18.18 28.61 3.24
CA ALA A 493 -17.42 27.74 4.16
C ALA A 493 -17.26 26.32 3.59
N ALA A 494 -18.27 25.83 2.85
CA ALA A 494 -18.16 24.56 2.15
C ALA A 494 -17.02 24.56 1.11
N LEU A 495 -16.91 25.60 0.29
CA LEU A 495 -15.86 25.70 -0.73
C LEU A 495 -14.46 25.75 -0.10
N GLU A 496 -14.28 26.52 0.98
CA GLU A 496 -13.01 26.57 1.73
C GLU A 496 -12.61 25.18 2.27
N LYS A 497 -13.58 24.44 2.84
CA LYS A 497 -13.35 23.08 3.35
C LYS A 497 -13.04 22.07 2.23
N VAL A 498 -13.81 22.04 1.15
CA VAL A 498 -13.60 21.04 0.09
C VAL A 498 -12.29 21.29 -0.67
N VAL A 499 -11.85 22.54 -0.82
CA VAL A 499 -10.50 22.85 -1.33
C VAL A 499 -9.43 22.27 -0.41
N THR A 500 -9.57 22.44 0.91
CA THR A 500 -8.67 21.81 1.88
C THR A 500 -8.68 20.28 1.75
N ALA A 501 -9.87 19.68 1.58
CA ALA A 501 -10.00 18.23 1.38
C ALA A 501 -9.33 17.75 0.09
N LEU A 502 -9.43 18.51 -1.00
CA LEU A 502 -8.75 18.25 -2.28
C LEU A 502 -7.22 18.36 -2.16
N ASP A 503 -6.73 19.31 -1.37
CA ASP A 503 -5.29 19.45 -1.09
C ASP A 503 -4.74 18.27 -0.28
N LEU A 504 -5.53 17.78 0.69
CA LEU A 504 -5.21 16.59 1.47
C LEU A 504 -5.33 15.30 0.65
N ASN A 505 -6.13 15.27 -0.41
CA ASN A 505 -6.31 14.11 -1.28
C ASN A 505 -6.09 14.45 -2.78
N PRO A 506 -4.83 14.50 -3.26
CA PRO A 506 -4.52 14.86 -4.64
C PRO A 506 -5.06 13.90 -5.72
N LEU A 507 -5.49 12.69 -5.35
CA LEU A 507 -6.15 11.72 -6.23
C LEU A 507 -7.63 11.55 -5.83
N ALA A 508 -8.26 12.65 -5.43
CA ALA A 508 -9.62 12.69 -4.94
C ALA A 508 -10.61 11.95 -5.86
N PRO A 509 -11.52 11.15 -5.27
CA PRO A 509 -12.68 10.62 -5.98
C PRO A 509 -13.60 11.74 -6.49
N ASP A 510 -14.40 11.42 -7.52
CA ASP A 510 -15.29 12.37 -8.19
C ASP A 510 -16.25 13.13 -7.26
N TYR A 511 -16.61 12.55 -6.11
CA TYR A 511 -17.54 13.20 -5.18
C TYR A 511 -16.95 14.47 -4.53
N TYR A 512 -15.62 14.60 -4.43
CA TYR A 512 -15.00 15.85 -3.94
C TYR A 512 -15.23 16.98 -4.93
N TYR A 513 -15.02 16.70 -6.22
CA TYR A 513 -15.27 17.64 -7.29
C TYR A 513 -16.76 17.97 -7.42
N TRP A 514 -17.64 16.99 -7.18
CA TRP A 514 -19.08 17.23 -7.07
C TRP A 514 -19.43 18.23 -5.97
N THR A 515 -18.91 18.02 -4.75
CA THR A 515 -19.17 18.90 -3.62
C THR A 515 -18.62 20.32 -3.87
N ALA A 516 -17.41 20.44 -4.44
CA ALA A 516 -16.85 21.74 -4.84
C ALA A 516 -17.69 22.44 -5.93
N ALA A 517 -18.17 21.69 -6.92
CA ALA A 517 -19.04 22.20 -7.96
C ALA A 517 -20.38 22.69 -7.39
N GLY A 518 -20.98 21.94 -6.46
CA GLY A 518 -22.21 22.30 -5.76
C GLY A 518 -22.06 23.59 -4.95
N ALA A 519 -20.99 23.70 -4.15
CA ALA A 519 -20.67 24.91 -3.39
C ALA A 519 -20.50 26.13 -4.33
N SER A 520 -19.69 25.98 -5.38
CA SER A 520 -19.46 27.04 -6.39
C SER A 520 -20.75 27.48 -7.09
N TYR A 521 -21.66 26.52 -7.38
CA TYR A 521 -22.93 26.82 -8.04
C TYR A 521 -23.80 27.74 -7.17
N PHE A 522 -23.86 27.46 -5.87
CA PHE A 522 -24.66 28.26 -4.94
C PHE A 522 -24.01 29.60 -4.57
N LEU A 523 -22.70 29.76 -4.77
CA LEU A 523 -22.03 31.06 -4.78
C LEU A 523 -22.33 31.87 -6.06
N GLY A 524 -22.83 31.22 -7.12
CA GLY A 524 -23.04 31.83 -8.44
C GLY A 524 -21.80 31.80 -9.34
N GLU A 525 -20.77 31.07 -8.94
CA GLU A 525 -19.50 30.93 -9.65
C GLU A 525 -19.61 29.81 -10.71
N TYR A 526 -20.53 29.98 -11.67
CA TYR A 526 -20.91 28.92 -12.61
C TYR A 526 -19.76 28.43 -13.51
N THR A 527 -18.78 29.28 -13.82
CA THR A 527 -17.57 28.87 -14.55
C THR A 527 -16.71 27.93 -13.71
N GLU A 528 -16.58 28.21 -12.42
CA GLU A 528 -15.82 27.39 -11.48
C GLU A 528 -16.53 26.06 -11.22
N THR A 529 -17.87 26.08 -11.11
CA THR A 529 -18.69 24.86 -11.08
C THR A 529 -18.33 23.94 -12.23
N LEU A 530 -18.32 24.45 -13.46
CA LEU A 530 -18.00 23.67 -14.65
C LEU A 530 -16.54 23.17 -14.65
N ALA A 531 -15.59 24.00 -14.19
CA ALA A 531 -14.18 23.60 -14.08
C ALA A 531 -13.99 22.42 -13.12
N TYR A 532 -14.70 22.37 -11.99
CA TYR A 532 -14.69 21.22 -11.10
C TYR A 532 -15.35 19.99 -11.74
N LEU A 533 -16.50 20.15 -12.40
CA LEU A 533 -17.18 19.03 -13.06
C LEU A 533 -16.33 18.40 -14.18
N ASP A 534 -15.54 19.20 -14.90
CA ASP A 534 -14.63 18.71 -15.95
C ASP A 534 -13.45 17.88 -15.39
N ARG A 535 -13.16 17.96 -14.08
CA ARG A 535 -12.14 17.14 -13.41
C ARG A 535 -12.64 15.76 -12.98
N MET A 536 -13.95 15.51 -13.04
CA MET A 536 -14.54 14.21 -12.70
C MET A 536 -14.21 13.17 -13.77
N ARG A 537 -13.90 11.95 -13.35
CA ARG A 537 -13.66 10.80 -14.25
C ARG A 537 -14.97 10.34 -14.89
N GLU A 538 -16.05 10.32 -14.11
CA GLU A 538 -17.39 9.90 -14.51
C GLU A 538 -18.39 11.05 -14.35
N PRO A 539 -18.39 12.05 -15.27
CA PRO A 539 -19.24 13.24 -15.14
C PRO A 539 -20.73 13.00 -15.44
N GLY A 540 -21.14 11.76 -15.72
CA GLY A 540 -22.53 11.39 -16.05
C GLY A 540 -23.56 11.96 -15.05
N PRO A 541 -23.45 11.64 -13.75
CA PRO A 541 -24.34 12.16 -12.71
C PRO A 541 -24.39 13.69 -12.63
N ALA A 542 -23.31 14.38 -13.05
CA ALA A 542 -23.16 15.85 -12.99
C ALA A 542 -23.80 16.59 -14.15
N SER A 543 -24.35 15.88 -15.13
CA SER A 543 -24.96 16.48 -16.31
C SER A 543 -26.08 17.47 -15.96
N ARG A 544 -26.83 17.26 -14.87
CA ARG A 544 -27.90 18.18 -14.42
C ARG A 544 -27.34 19.50 -13.90
N LEU A 545 -26.32 19.43 -13.05
CA LEU A 545 -25.65 20.62 -12.51
C LEU A 545 -24.90 21.39 -13.61
N ALA A 546 -24.24 20.67 -14.53
CA ALA A 546 -23.60 21.29 -15.70
C ALA A 546 -24.61 21.99 -16.60
N ALA A 547 -25.76 21.36 -16.87
CA ALA A 547 -26.83 21.96 -17.68
C ALA A 547 -27.37 23.25 -17.03
N ALA A 548 -27.66 23.21 -15.72
CA ALA A 548 -28.08 24.39 -14.96
C ALA A 548 -27.02 25.51 -15.00
N SER A 549 -25.74 25.17 -14.83
CA SER A 549 -24.63 26.14 -14.85
C SER A 549 -24.48 26.81 -16.22
N TRP A 550 -24.50 26.05 -17.31
CA TRP A 550 -24.46 26.61 -18.66
C TRP A 550 -25.68 27.49 -18.97
N ALA A 551 -26.86 27.13 -18.46
CA ALA A 551 -28.07 27.93 -18.63
C ALA A 551 -27.99 29.25 -17.85
N MET A 552 -27.45 29.23 -16.63
CA MET A 552 -27.21 30.45 -15.83
C MET A 552 -26.15 31.37 -16.46
N LEU A 553 -25.19 30.81 -17.20
CA LEU A 553 -24.23 31.56 -18.03
C LEU A 553 -24.82 32.05 -19.37
N GLY A 554 -26.08 31.73 -19.68
CA GLY A 554 -26.74 32.10 -20.94
C GLY A 554 -26.37 31.24 -22.16
N ASN A 555 -25.55 30.20 -22.00
CA ASN A 555 -25.19 29.29 -23.09
C ASN A 555 -26.22 28.15 -23.22
N LEU A 556 -27.37 28.46 -23.81
CA LEU A 556 -28.49 27.52 -23.95
C LEU A 556 -28.15 26.30 -24.82
N ALA A 557 -27.23 26.44 -25.78
CA ALA A 557 -26.80 25.34 -26.63
C ALA A 557 -26.08 24.25 -25.83
N LYS A 558 -25.10 24.64 -24.99
CA LYS A 558 -24.43 23.70 -24.08
C LYS A 558 -25.37 23.17 -23.01
N ALA A 559 -26.25 24.02 -22.46
CA ALA A 559 -27.24 23.59 -21.47
C ALA A 559 -28.13 22.45 -22.03
N LYS A 560 -28.62 22.60 -23.27
CA LYS A 560 -29.43 21.57 -23.96
C LYS A 560 -28.65 20.27 -24.17
N MET A 561 -27.37 20.34 -24.52
CA MET A 561 -26.50 19.16 -24.68
C MET A 561 -26.39 18.37 -23.38
N TYR A 562 -26.08 19.02 -22.26
CA TYR A 562 -25.98 18.36 -20.96
C TYR A 562 -27.33 17.87 -20.44
N ARG A 563 -28.43 18.59 -20.70
CA ARG A 563 -29.79 18.11 -20.43
C ARG A 563 -30.08 16.80 -21.18
N GLN A 564 -29.78 16.73 -22.48
CA GLN A 564 -29.98 15.52 -23.26
C GLN A 564 -29.17 14.33 -22.73
N ARG A 565 -27.96 14.58 -22.21
CA ARG A 565 -27.17 13.55 -21.53
C ARG A 565 -27.85 13.09 -20.24
N ALA A 566 -28.28 14.02 -19.39
CA ALA A 566 -29.00 13.71 -18.16
C ALA A 566 -30.28 12.87 -18.40
N LEU A 567 -31.07 13.23 -19.43
CA LEU A 567 -32.30 12.50 -19.79
C LEU A 567 -32.03 11.16 -20.50
N ARG A 568 -30.85 10.97 -21.08
CA ARG A 568 -30.44 9.65 -21.60
C ARG A 568 -30.19 8.68 -20.45
N ASP A 569 -29.57 9.17 -19.38
CA ASP A 569 -29.24 8.38 -18.19
C ASP A 569 -30.48 8.17 -17.30
N ASN A 570 -31.39 9.15 -17.25
CA ASN A 570 -32.67 9.05 -16.55
C ASN A 570 -33.84 9.60 -17.42
N PRO A 571 -34.44 8.77 -18.29
CA PRO A 571 -35.51 9.19 -19.20
C PRO A 571 -36.79 9.68 -18.53
N ASN A 572 -37.07 9.21 -17.31
CA ASN A 572 -38.27 9.53 -16.54
C ASN A 572 -37.99 10.60 -15.47
N PHE A 573 -36.99 11.46 -15.68
CA PHE A 573 -36.64 12.51 -14.73
C PHE A 573 -37.81 13.47 -14.51
N ASP A 574 -38.16 13.68 -13.25
CA ASP A 574 -39.16 14.65 -12.79
C ASP A 574 -38.45 15.70 -11.93
N LEU A 575 -38.57 16.97 -12.34
CA LEU A 575 -37.92 18.10 -11.68
C LEU A 575 -38.43 18.30 -10.25
N GLU A 576 -39.75 18.26 -10.03
CA GLU A 576 -40.35 18.55 -8.73
C GLU A 576 -40.09 17.40 -7.76
N ALA A 577 -40.21 16.15 -8.23
CA ALA A 577 -39.85 14.99 -7.43
C ALA A 577 -38.35 15.01 -7.06
N TRP A 578 -37.49 15.42 -7.99
CA TRP A 578 -36.05 15.56 -7.72
C TRP A 578 -35.77 16.65 -6.67
N LEU A 579 -36.36 17.83 -6.81
CA LEU A 579 -36.17 18.94 -5.86
C LEU A 579 -36.72 18.61 -4.46
N ALA A 580 -37.82 17.86 -4.39
CA ALA A 580 -38.37 17.39 -3.12
C ALA A 580 -37.47 16.36 -2.40
N MET A 581 -36.64 15.63 -3.14
CA MET A 581 -35.71 14.64 -2.58
C MET A 581 -34.38 15.24 -2.10
N ILE A 582 -33.93 16.38 -2.63
CA ILE A 582 -32.65 16.96 -2.22
C ILE A 582 -32.81 17.69 -0.88
N PRO A 583 -32.01 17.37 0.15
CA PRO A 583 -32.09 18.03 1.44
C PRO A 583 -31.42 19.42 1.36
N ILE A 584 -32.17 20.49 1.06
CA ILE A 584 -31.66 21.87 1.09
C ILE A 584 -32.37 22.62 2.21
N LYS A 585 -31.60 23.25 3.11
CA LYS A 585 -32.12 23.94 4.30
C LYS A 585 -33.01 25.12 3.92
N GLU A 586 -32.56 25.92 2.97
CA GLU A 586 -33.18 27.19 2.61
C GLU A 586 -33.93 27.14 1.28
N LYS A 587 -35.17 27.62 1.27
CA LYS A 587 -36.03 27.60 0.08
C LYS A 587 -35.44 28.39 -1.10
N TRP A 588 -34.76 29.50 -0.83
CA TRP A 588 -34.16 30.33 -1.89
C TRP A 588 -33.07 29.56 -2.67
N GLN A 589 -32.36 28.66 -2.00
CA GLN A 589 -31.30 27.88 -2.61
C GLN A 589 -31.89 26.78 -3.52
N THR A 590 -32.97 26.13 -3.07
CA THR A 590 -33.78 25.23 -3.92
C THR A 590 -34.30 25.97 -5.15
N GLU A 591 -34.85 27.18 -4.99
CA GLU A 591 -35.39 27.95 -6.11
C GLU A 591 -34.29 28.38 -7.09
N ARG A 592 -33.09 28.72 -6.61
CA ARG A 592 -31.95 29.04 -7.48
C ARG A 592 -31.50 27.84 -8.32
N TYR A 593 -31.55 26.63 -7.77
CA TYR A 593 -31.26 25.43 -8.56
C TYR A 593 -32.40 25.10 -9.53
N ARG A 594 -33.65 25.25 -9.08
CA ARG A 594 -34.86 25.12 -9.91
C ARG A 594 -34.82 26.05 -11.12
N GLU A 595 -34.50 27.32 -10.92
CA GLU A 595 -34.35 28.31 -11.98
C GLU A 595 -33.31 27.86 -13.03
N GLY A 596 -32.14 27.41 -12.59
CA GLY A 596 -31.09 26.93 -13.49
C GLY A 596 -31.53 25.73 -14.32
N LEU A 597 -32.21 24.76 -13.71
CA LEU A 597 -32.76 23.58 -14.40
C LEU A 597 -33.88 23.96 -15.38
N LEU A 598 -34.80 24.84 -14.99
CA LEU A 598 -35.87 25.35 -15.88
C LEU A 598 -35.28 26.09 -17.09
N LYS A 599 -34.27 26.96 -16.89
CA LYS A 599 -33.56 27.63 -17.99
C LYS A 599 -32.83 26.65 -18.90
N ALA A 600 -32.35 25.53 -18.37
CA ALA A 600 -31.76 24.45 -19.16
C ALA A 600 -32.82 23.62 -19.92
N GLY A 601 -34.10 23.78 -19.58
CA GLY A 601 -35.26 23.18 -20.24
C GLY A 601 -35.75 21.88 -19.61
N PHE A 602 -35.39 21.57 -18.36
CA PHE A 602 -35.85 20.37 -17.65
C PHE A 602 -37.35 20.36 -17.40
#